data_AF-A0A087HAB4-F1
#
_entry.id   AF-A0A087HAB4-F1
#
_cell.length_a   1.000
_cell.length_b   1.000
_cell.length_c   1.000
_cell.angle_alpha   90.00
_cell.angle_beta   90.00
_cell.angle_gamma   90.00
#
_symmetry.space_group_name_H-M   'P 1'
#
loop_
_entity.id
_entity.type
_entity.pdbx_description
1 polymer ?
#
loop_
_entity_poly.entity_id
_entity_poly.type
_entity_poly.pdbx_seq_one_letter_code
_entity_poly.pdbx_strand_id
1 'polypeptide(L)'
;MRTYKAERLLAEAADLGSQLVVFPEAFIGGYPRGSSFELAIGARTAKGRDDFRKYHASAIDVPGPEVERLAEMAKKYKVFLVMGVIEKEGYTLYCTVVFFDSQGVFLGKHRKLMPTALERCIPVFDTPIGKIGAAICWENRMPSLRTAIYAKGIEIYCAPTVDA
;
A
#
# COMPACT_ATOMS: atom_id res chain seq x y z
N MET A 1 13.94 5.56 -10.00
CA MET A 1 13.29 5.13 -8.74
C MET A 1 11.78 5.35 -8.86
N ARG A 2 10.91 4.40 -8.42
CA ARG A 2 9.45 4.46 -8.66
C ARG A 2 8.76 5.67 -8.02
N THR A 3 9.37 6.27 -7.02
CA THR A 3 8.95 7.52 -6.37
C THR A 3 8.89 8.72 -7.32
N TYR A 4 9.81 8.86 -8.28
CA TYR A 4 9.73 9.94 -9.29
C TYR A 4 8.52 9.79 -10.22
N LYS A 5 8.17 8.54 -10.57
CA LYS A 5 6.97 8.27 -11.35
C LYS A 5 5.71 8.59 -10.55
N ALA A 6 5.68 8.26 -9.26
CA ALA A 6 4.58 8.64 -8.37
C ALA A 6 4.42 10.16 -8.32
N GLU A 7 5.50 10.91 -8.14
CA GLU A 7 5.46 12.37 -8.04
C GLU A 7 4.94 13.02 -9.32
N ARG A 8 5.38 12.58 -10.49
CA ARG A 8 4.87 13.08 -11.77
C ARG A 8 3.36 12.87 -11.92
N LEU A 9 2.89 11.64 -11.67
CA LEU A 9 1.46 11.30 -11.78
C LEU A 9 0.61 12.03 -10.73
N LEU A 10 1.16 12.23 -9.53
CA LEU A 10 0.49 12.94 -8.46
C LEU A 10 0.38 14.44 -8.77
N ALA A 11 1.40 15.03 -9.38
CA ALA A 11 1.35 16.41 -9.88
C ALA A 11 0.27 16.58 -10.96
N GLU A 12 0.23 15.69 -11.95
CA GLU A 12 -0.79 15.69 -13.00
C GLU A 12 -2.22 15.59 -12.41
N ALA A 13 -2.43 14.73 -11.40
CA ALA A 13 -3.72 14.61 -10.73
C ALA A 13 -4.09 15.85 -9.91
N ALA A 14 -3.10 16.46 -9.24
CA ALA A 14 -3.30 17.69 -8.47
C ALA A 14 -3.64 18.88 -9.36
N ASP A 15 -3.01 19.00 -10.55
CA ASP A 15 -3.30 20.05 -11.54
C ASP A 15 -4.75 19.99 -12.04
N LEU A 16 -5.37 18.80 -12.02
CA LEU A 16 -6.79 18.61 -12.33
C LEU A 16 -7.73 18.94 -11.16
N GLY A 17 -7.21 19.41 -10.03
CA GLY A 17 -7.99 19.76 -8.84
C GLY A 17 -8.38 18.58 -7.95
N SER A 18 -7.72 17.42 -8.09
CA SER A 18 -8.00 16.25 -7.28
C SER A 18 -7.64 16.47 -5.81
N GLN A 19 -8.51 16.05 -4.89
CA GLN A 19 -8.27 16.12 -3.44
C GLN A 19 -7.79 14.79 -2.83
N LEU A 20 -8.05 13.68 -3.51
CA LEU A 20 -7.66 12.32 -3.10
C LEU A 20 -7.05 11.60 -4.30
N VAL A 21 -5.86 11.01 -4.11
CA VAL A 21 -5.17 10.22 -5.13
C VAL A 21 -4.86 8.83 -4.58
N VAL A 22 -5.31 7.81 -5.31
CA VAL A 22 -5.14 6.39 -4.94
C VAL A 22 -4.23 5.71 -5.95
N PHE A 23 -3.13 5.14 -5.47
CA PHE A 23 -2.20 4.37 -6.29
C PHE A 23 -2.49 2.86 -6.25
N PRO A 24 -2.10 2.10 -7.29
CA PRO A 24 -2.27 0.64 -7.35
C PRO A 24 -1.55 -0.14 -6.24
N GLU A 25 -1.93 -1.42 -6.11
CA GLU A 25 -1.27 -2.40 -5.22
C GLU A 25 0.22 -2.54 -5.55
N ALA A 26 1.06 -2.60 -4.51
CA ALA A 26 2.50 -2.81 -4.63
C ALA A 26 3.20 -1.86 -5.63
N PHE A 27 2.72 -0.62 -5.77
CA PHE A 27 3.31 0.37 -6.66
C PHE A 27 4.78 0.64 -6.30
N ILE A 28 5.07 0.76 -5.00
CA ILE A 28 6.43 0.78 -4.46
C ILE A 28 6.82 -0.65 -4.04
N GLY A 29 8.07 -1.04 -4.27
CA GLY A 29 8.55 -2.43 -4.13
C GLY A 29 8.21 -3.31 -5.33
N GLY A 30 7.02 -3.17 -5.90
CA GLY A 30 6.61 -3.85 -7.14
C GLY A 30 5.99 -5.22 -6.88
N TYR A 31 5.17 -5.66 -7.84
CA TYR A 31 4.57 -6.99 -7.85
C TYR A 31 5.38 -7.94 -8.75
N PRO A 32 5.87 -9.09 -8.26
CA PRO A 32 6.74 -9.99 -9.03
C PRO A 32 5.95 -10.86 -10.02
N ARG A 33 5.21 -10.22 -10.93
CA ARG A 33 4.36 -10.92 -11.93
C ARG A 33 5.21 -11.84 -12.81
N GLY A 34 4.80 -13.10 -12.93
CA GLY A 34 5.49 -14.11 -13.75
C GLY A 34 6.71 -14.76 -13.10
N SER A 35 7.13 -14.31 -11.91
CA SER A 35 8.17 -15.00 -11.15
C SER A 35 7.60 -16.19 -10.38
N SER A 36 8.23 -17.35 -10.51
CA SER A 36 7.97 -18.53 -9.66
C SER A 36 8.96 -18.65 -8.50
N PHE A 37 9.96 -17.78 -8.42
CA PHE A 37 11.14 -17.90 -7.56
C PHE A 37 11.83 -19.28 -7.64
N GLU A 38 11.63 -20.01 -8.74
CA GLU A 38 12.08 -21.40 -8.94
C GLU A 38 11.70 -22.34 -7.78
N LEU A 39 10.54 -22.09 -7.18
CA LEU A 39 9.99 -22.93 -6.12
C LEU A 39 9.33 -24.17 -6.70
N ALA A 40 9.77 -25.34 -6.25
CA ALA A 40 9.10 -26.62 -6.44
C ALA A 40 9.09 -27.38 -5.12
N ILE A 41 8.23 -28.40 -5.01
CA ILE A 41 8.13 -29.22 -3.78
C ILE A 41 9.51 -29.82 -3.47
N GLY A 42 10.06 -29.47 -2.31
CA GLY A 42 11.38 -29.93 -1.84
C GLY A 42 12.59 -29.22 -2.45
N ALA A 43 12.43 -28.41 -3.51
CA ALA A 43 13.54 -27.74 -4.19
C ALA A 43 13.59 -26.24 -3.87
N ARG A 44 14.79 -25.75 -3.53
CA ARG A 44 15.09 -24.33 -3.37
C ARG A 44 16.40 -24.05 -4.08
N THR A 45 16.33 -23.49 -5.29
CA THR A 45 17.52 -23.23 -6.11
C THR A 45 18.30 -22.03 -5.55
N ALA A 46 19.60 -21.94 -5.90
CA ALA A 46 20.41 -20.77 -5.54
C ALA A 46 19.87 -19.49 -6.19
N LYS A 47 19.46 -19.58 -7.46
CA LYS A 47 18.89 -18.47 -8.21
C LYS A 47 17.58 -17.96 -7.60
N GLY A 48 16.68 -18.86 -7.18
CA GLY A 48 15.45 -18.47 -6.47
C GLY A 48 15.71 -17.70 -5.18
N ARG A 49 16.72 -18.12 -4.40
CA ARG A 49 17.16 -17.38 -3.20
C ARG A 49 17.73 -16.00 -3.53
N ASP A 50 18.54 -15.89 -4.58
CA ASP A 50 19.09 -14.60 -5.02
C ASP A 50 18.01 -13.65 -5.55
N ASP A 51 17.01 -14.17 -6.26
CA ASP A 51 15.90 -13.37 -6.76
C ASP A 51 15.01 -12.88 -5.61
N PHE A 52 14.75 -13.72 -4.60
CA PHE A 52 14.07 -13.29 -3.38
C PHE A 52 14.87 -12.22 -2.62
N ARG A 53 16.20 -12.38 -2.48
CA ARG A 53 17.07 -11.39 -1.85
C ARG A 53 17.02 -10.03 -2.55
N LYS A 54 17.06 -10.01 -3.88
CA LYS A 54 16.90 -8.77 -4.67
C LYS A 54 15.52 -8.14 -4.46
N TYR A 55 14.48 -8.96 -4.41
CA TYR A 55 13.12 -8.49 -4.16
C TYR A 55 12.99 -7.87 -2.76
N HIS A 56 13.47 -8.55 -1.72
CA HIS A 56 13.51 -8.05 -0.34
C HIS A 56 14.29 -6.73 -0.23
N ALA A 57 15.46 -6.63 -0.89
CA ALA A 57 16.25 -5.41 -0.91
C ALA A 57 15.55 -4.21 -1.56
N SER A 58 14.51 -4.45 -2.38
CA SER A 58 13.72 -3.40 -3.04
C SER A 58 12.50 -2.91 -2.23
N ALA A 59 12.19 -3.59 -1.12
CA ALA A 59 11.12 -3.21 -0.20
C ALA A 59 11.56 -2.09 0.75
N ILE A 60 10.58 -1.33 1.25
CA ILE A 60 10.80 -0.14 2.08
C ILE A 60 10.47 -0.41 3.55
N ASP A 61 11.06 0.37 4.44
CA ASP A 61 10.70 0.37 5.86
C ASP A 61 9.54 1.35 6.10
N VAL A 62 8.61 1.01 7.00
CA VAL A 62 7.44 1.85 7.34
C VAL A 62 7.28 1.93 8.86
N PRO A 63 7.69 3.03 9.53
CA PRO A 63 8.19 4.28 8.96
C PRO A 63 9.62 4.21 8.42
N GLY A 64 10.00 5.15 7.55
CA GLY A 64 11.32 5.24 6.92
C GLY A 64 11.45 6.43 5.94
N PRO A 65 12.62 6.63 5.31
CA PRO A 65 12.88 7.78 4.44
C PRO A 65 11.96 7.84 3.21
N GLU A 66 11.51 6.69 2.69
CA GLU A 66 10.52 6.67 1.61
C GLU A 66 9.14 7.14 2.07
N VAL A 67 8.75 6.88 3.32
CA VAL A 67 7.48 7.36 3.90
C VAL A 67 7.54 8.88 4.09
N GLU A 68 8.67 9.41 4.57
CA GLU A 68 8.91 10.85 4.69
C GLU A 68 8.79 11.55 3.33
N ARG A 69 9.42 10.98 2.29
CA ARG A 69 9.30 11.52 0.94
C ARG A 69 7.86 11.52 0.42
N LEU A 70 7.08 10.46 0.69
CA LEU A 70 5.66 10.41 0.30
C LEU A 70 4.82 11.43 1.07
N ALA A 71 5.10 11.63 2.35
CA ALA A 71 4.49 12.68 3.18
C ALA A 71 4.78 14.08 2.62
N GLU A 72 6.03 14.37 2.27
CA GLU A 72 6.42 15.63 1.63
C GLU A 72 5.69 15.85 0.29
N MET A 73 5.53 14.79 -0.50
CA MET A 73 4.75 14.83 -1.74
C MET A 73 3.28 15.16 -1.48
N ALA A 74 2.62 14.45 -0.56
CA ALA A 74 1.22 14.71 -0.20
C ALA A 74 1.01 16.16 0.26
N LYS A 75 1.92 16.68 1.09
CA LYS A 75 1.93 18.07 1.56
C LYS A 75 2.13 19.08 0.42
N LYS A 76 3.11 18.84 -0.45
CA LYS A 76 3.48 19.74 -1.55
C LYS A 76 2.30 19.98 -2.49
N TYR A 77 1.55 18.93 -2.80
CA TYR A 77 0.41 18.98 -3.72
C TYR A 77 -0.94 19.12 -3.00
N LYS A 78 -0.96 19.16 -1.66
CA LYS A 78 -2.14 19.32 -0.81
C LYS A 78 -3.24 18.27 -1.08
N VAL A 79 -2.85 17.03 -1.27
CA VAL A 79 -3.77 15.91 -1.55
C VAL A 79 -3.74 14.86 -0.44
N PHE A 80 -4.87 14.22 -0.20
CA PHE A 80 -4.88 12.94 0.51
C PHE A 80 -4.27 11.87 -0.40
N LEU A 81 -3.31 11.12 0.13
CA LEU A 81 -2.56 10.13 -0.64
C LEU A 81 -2.75 8.73 -0.04
N VAL A 82 -3.19 7.80 -0.89
CA VAL A 82 -3.26 6.36 -0.58
C VAL A 82 -2.28 5.63 -1.49
N MET A 83 -1.26 5.00 -0.92
CA MET A 83 -0.16 4.37 -1.68
C MET A 83 0.02 2.90 -1.33
N GLY A 84 -0.01 2.03 -2.34
CA GLY A 84 0.36 0.62 -2.20
C GLY A 84 1.88 0.42 -2.20
N VAL A 85 2.40 -0.23 -1.17
CA VAL A 85 3.83 -0.46 -0.95
C VAL A 85 4.11 -1.91 -0.56
N ILE A 86 5.33 -2.37 -0.83
CA ILE A 86 5.89 -3.56 -0.18
C ILE A 86 6.74 -3.08 0.99
N GLU A 87 6.24 -3.34 2.18
CA GLU A 87 6.90 -3.04 3.44
C GLU A 87 7.79 -4.23 3.85
N LYS A 88 8.94 -3.97 4.47
CA LYS A 88 9.73 -4.99 5.15
C LYS A 88 9.81 -4.70 6.66
N GLU A 89 9.86 -5.78 7.43
CA GLU A 89 10.16 -5.75 8.87
C GLU A 89 11.08 -6.95 9.16
N GLY A 90 12.36 -6.66 9.43
CA GLY A 90 13.40 -7.68 9.42
C GLY A 90 13.48 -8.38 8.05
N TYR A 91 13.34 -9.71 8.04
CA TYR A 91 13.36 -10.52 6.83
C TYR A 91 11.97 -10.84 6.25
N THR A 92 10.91 -10.28 6.84
CA THR A 92 9.52 -10.50 6.43
C THR A 92 9.05 -9.37 5.53
N LEU A 93 8.31 -9.69 4.47
CA LEU A 93 7.69 -8.73 3.57
C LEU A 93 6.17 -8.70 3.77
N TYR A 94 5.59 -7.51 3.76
CA TYR A 94 4.16 -7.27 3.88
C TYR A 94 3.65 -6.48 2.68
N CYS A 95 2.48 -6.85 2.18
CA CYS A 95 1.74 -6.04 1.24
C CYS A 95 0.93 -5.02 2.04
N THR A 96 1.28 -3.74 1.91
CA THR A 96 0.79 -2.68 2.78
C THR A 96 0.23 -1.53 1.96
N VAL A 97 -0.83 -0.89 2.45
CA VAL A 97 -1.28 0.41 1.97
C VAL A 97 -1.03 1.45 3.07
N VAL A 98 -0.48 2.60 2.69
CA VAL A 98 -0.18 3.72 3.59
C VAL A 98 -1.07 4.91 3.26
N PHE A 99 -1.39 5.70 4.28
CA PHE A 99 -2.30 6.84 4.20
C PHE A 99 -1.61 8.12 4.68
N PHE A 100 -1.76 9.19 3.91
CA PHE A 100 -1.29 10.52 4.26
C PHE A 100 -2.40 11.56 4.09
N ASP A 101 -2.44 12.55 4.98
CA ASP A 101 -3.28 13.71 4.82
C ASP A 101 -2.66 14.77 3.88
N SER A 102 -3.45 15.80 3.58
CA SER A 102 -3.01 16.93 2.73
C SER A 102 -1.96 17.84 3.37
N GLN A 103 -1.65 17.66 4.66
CA GLN A 103 -0.58 18.37 5.37
C GLN A 103 0.73 17.55 5.42
N GLY A 104 0.72 16.33 4.87
CA GLY A 104 1.85 15.40 4.89
C GLY A 104 1.98 14.61 6.18
N VAL A 105 0.93 14.54 7.00
CA VAL A 105 0.92 13.68 8.18
C VAL A 105 0.68 12.24 7.75
N PHE A 106 1.52 11.33 8.21
CA PHE A 106 1.30 9.89 8.07
C PHE A 106 0.19 9.46 9.02
N LEU A 107 -0.98 9.16 8.47
CA LEU A 107 -2.17 8.78 9.25
C LEU A 107 -2.06 7.34 9.76
N GLY A 108 -1.45 6.47 8.96
CA GLY A 108 -1.23 5.07 9.33
C GLY A 108 -1.10 4.15 8.12
N LYS A 109 -1.12 2.85 8.40
CA LYS A 109 -0.99 1.79 7.41
C LYS A 109 -1.99 0.66 7.65
N HIS A 110 -2.31 -0.07 6.60
CA HIS A 110 -3.06 -1.33 6.63
C HIS A 110 -2.28 -2.41 5.89
N ARG A 111 -1.98 -3.53 6.58
CA ARG A 111 -1.35 -4.71 5.98
C ARG A 111 -2.44 -5.64 5.45
N LYS A 112 -2.24 -6.20 4.25
CA LYS A 112 -3.17 -7.14 3.61
C LYS A 112 -3.44 -8.34 4.53
N LEU A 113 -4.72 -8.62 4.77
CA LEU A 113 -5.24 -9.61 5.71
C LEU A 113 -5.10 -11.03 5.18
N MET A 114 -3.90 -11.58 5.32
CA MET A 114 -3.79 -12.96 5.78
C MET A 114 -2.79 -13.11 6.94
N PRO A 115 -3.14 -12.56 8.12
CA PRO A 115 -2.48 -13.02 9.36
C PRO A 115 -3.45 -13.10 10.60
N THR A 116 -2.93 -13.26 11.82
CA THR A 116 -3.63 -13.72 13.06
C THR A 116 -3.95 -12.60 14.06
N ALA A 117 -5.14 -12.64 14.67
CA ALA A 117 -5.53 -11.78 15.80
C ALA A 117 -5.45 -10.26 15.53
N LEU A 118 -4.56 -9.52 16.22
CA LEU A 118 -4.49 -8.04 16.24
C LEU A 118 -4.23 -7.42 14.86
N GLU A 119 -3.62 -8.19 13.96
CA GLU A 119 -3.39 -7.77 12.58
C GLU A 119 -4.70 -7.62 11.78
N ARG A 120 -5.86 -8.05 12.32
CA ARG A 120 -7.21 -7.84 11.77
C ARG A 120 -7.81 -6.46 12.06
N CYS A 121 -7.08 -5.56 12.71
CA CYS A 121 -7.53 -4.19 12.92
C CYS A 121 -7.52 -3.40 11.61
N ILE A 122 -8.71 -3.21 11.01
CA ILE A 122 -8.84 -2.49 9.73
C ILE A 122 -9.08 -0.99 9.98
N PRO A 123 -8.16 -0.09 9.60
CA PRO A 123 -8.31 1.32 9.90
C PRO A 123 -9.33 1.99 8.95
N VAL A 124 -10.08 2.94 9.51
CA VAL A 124 -10.87 3.94 8.79
C VAL A 124 -10.48 5.29 9.38
N PHE A 125 -10.04 6.21 8.53
CA PHE A 125 -9.55 7.53 8.93
C PHE A 125 -10.62 8.57 8.67
N ASP A 126 -10.95 9.36 9.69
CA ASP A 126 -11.85 10.49 9.58
C ASP A 126 -11.08 11.68 8.99
N THR A 127 -11.60 12.24 7.89
CA THR A 127 -10.95 13.35 7.18
C THR A 127 -12.01 14.38 6.76
N PRO A 128 -11.63 15.65 6.48
CA PRO A 128 -12.56 16.66 6.01
C PRO A 128 -13.30 16.32 4.69
N ILE A 129 -12.82 15.35 3.92
CA ILE A 129 -13.49 14.87 2.69
C ILE A 129 -14.31 13.58 2.92
N GLY A 130 -14.46 13.15 4.17
CA GLY A 130 -15.17 11.94 4.58
C GLY A 130 -14.26 10.86 5.17
N LYS A 131 -14.87 9.77 5.62
CA LYS A 131 -14.19 8.61 6.20
C LYS A 131 -13.59 7.70 5.14
N ILE A 132 -12.26 7.65 5.10
CA ILE A 132 -11.49 6.91 4.09
C ILE A 132 -10.89 5.64 4.71
N GLY A 133 -10.88 4.56 3.94
CA GLY A 133 -10.28 3.28 4.32
C GLY A 133 -10.03 2.43 3.08
N ALA A 134 -9.35 1.30 3.24
CA ALA A 134 -8.99 0.47 2.10
C ALA A 134 -9.03 -1.04 2.38
N ALA A 135 -9.19 -1.80 1.31
CA ALA A 135 -8.92 -3.23 1.26
C ALA A 135 -8.25 -3.60 -0.06
N ILE A 136 -7.23 -4.44 0.02
CA ILE A 136 -6.29 -4.75 -1.06
C ILE A 136 -6.73 -6.02 -1.80
N CYS A 137 -6.93 -5.91 -3.11
CA CYS A 137 -7.16 -7.02 -4.02
C CYS A 137 -8.31 -7.93 -3.53
N TRP A 138 -8.05 -9.21 -3.26
CA TRP A 138 -9.08 -10.19 -2.92
C TRP A 138 -9.58 -10.11 -1.47
N GLU A 139 -9.02 -9.24 -0.64
CA GLU A 139 -9.64 -8.84 0.63
C GLU A 139 -11.08 -8.38 0.42
N ASN A 140 -11.36 -7.73 -0.72
CA ASN A 140 -12.69 -7.29 -1.11
C ASN A 140 -13.72 -8.42 -1.24
N ARG A 141 -13.29 -9.68 -1.38
CA ARG A 141 -14.20 -10.83 -1.41
C ARG A 141 -14.56 -11.36 -0.03
N MET A 142 -13.87 -10.93 1.03
CA MET A 142 -14.15 -11.37 2.40
C MET A 142 -15.38 -10.63 2.96
N PRO A 143 -16.52 -11.29 3.18
CA PRO A 143 -17.75 -10.62 3.61
C PRO A 143 -17.60 -9.98 4.99
N SER A 144 -17.03 -10.71 5.95
CA SER A 144 -16.84 -10.22 7.33
C SER A 144 -15.89 -9.03 7.40
N LEU A 145 -14.89 -8.97 6.52
CA LEU A 145 -13.98 -7.82 6.40
C LEU A 145 -14.75 -6.58 5.97
N ARG A 146 -15.51 -6.68 4.88
CA ARG A 146 -16.32 -5.57 4.38
C ARG A 146 -17.34 -5.12 5.42
N THR A 147 -18.03 -6.05 6.08
CA THR A 147 -18.95 -5.72 7.17
C THR A 147 -18.27 -4.96 8.31
N ALA A 148 -17.04 -5.35 8.69
CA ALA A 148 -16.29 -4.63 9.72
C ALA A 148 -15.89 -3.21 9.29
N ILE A 149 -15.55 -3.01 8.01
CA ILE A 149 -15.28 -1.66 7.46
C ILE A 149 -16.57 -0.83 7.42
N TYR A 150 -17.70 -1.43 7.01
CA TYR A 150 -19.01 -0.76 7.01
C TYR A 150 -19.45 -0.35 8.41
N ALA A 151 -19.22 -1.20 9.42
CA ALA A 151 -19.55 -0.90 10.81
C ALA A 151 -18.79 0.32 11.36
N LYS A 152 -17.67 0.72 10.74
CA LYS A 152 -16.91 1.93 11.08
C LYS A 152 -17.38 3.18 10.34
N GLY A 153 -18.38 3.05 9.47
CA GLY A 153 -18.98 4.17 8.72
C GLY A 153 -18.08 4.67 7.59
N ILE A 154 -17.41 3.77 6.86
CA ILE A 154 -16.67 4.12 5.64
C ILE A 154 -17.56 4.91 4.67
N GLU A 155 -17.03 6.00 4.12
CA GLU A 155 -17.72 6.81 3.09
C GLU A 155 -16.97 6.71 1.75
N ILE A 156 -15.64 6.64 1.80
CA ILE A 156 -14.77 6.49 0.64
C ILE A 156 -13.97 5.20 0.79
N TYR A 157 -14.29 4.20 -0.04
CA TYR A 157 -13.67 2.88 0.00
C TYR A 157 -12.61 2.74 -1.11
N CYS A 158 -11.33 2.77 -0.75
CA CYS A 158 -10.22 2.60 -1.68
C CYS A 158 -9.90 1.11 -1.88
N ALA A 159 -9.94 0.61 -3.12
CA ALA A 159 -9.70 -0.81 -3.42
C ALA A 159 -8.52 -1.02 -4.40
N PRO A 160 -7.26 -0.82 -3.99
CA PRO A 160 -6.11 -1.10 -4.86
C PRO A 160 -6.05 -2.59 -5.22
N THR A 161 -5.83 -2.88 -6.51
CA THR A 161 -5.69 -4.26 -6.99
C THR A 161 -4.66 -4.37 -8.12
N VAL A 162 -4.22 -5.59 -8.41
CA VAL A 162 -3.25 -5.94 -9.46
C VAL A 162 -3.86 -6.79 -10.60
N ASP A 163 -5.13 -7.17 -10.50
CA ASP A 163 -5.86 -8.03 -11.45
C ASP A 163 -6.82 -7.28 -12.39
N ALA A 164 -6.68 -5.95 -12.48
CA ALA A 164 -7.44 -5.09 -13.40
C ALA A 164 -6.92 -5.12 -14.85
#